data_AF-A0A8S3QHF4-F1
#
_entry.id   AF-A0A8S3QHF4-F1
#
_cell.length_a   1.000
_cell.length_b   1.000
_cell.length_c   1.000
_cell.angle_alpha   90.00
_cell.angle_beta   90.00
_cell.angle_gamma   90.00
#
_symmetry.space_group_name_H-M   'P 1'
#
loop_
_entity.id
_entity.type
_entity.pdbx_description
1 polymer ?
#
loop_
_entity_poly.entity_id
_entity_poly.type
_entity_poly.pdbx_seq_one_letter_code
_entity_poly.pdbx_strand_id
1 'polypeptide(L)'
;MIKLVLEGNNFKLIDRDFLQNEGVAIGSKLGKNFACTYMRQWDKALEKFKEKPLFYKRFIDDGFGIWTHGEQKLKEFMDFANSINDKIKVELSNKTCKEECEVCDIERHEEKIILGDKTFNLKKNIHGCQLVNLIYGLHCEKCNHYVYVGETERSLNERIKEHLADIRHDRDTAVAEHFNQEDHCKEDITVQVTTVSYYTLARQII
;
A
#
# COMPACT_ATOMS: atom_id res chain seq x y z
N MET A 1 -35.76 -11.14 0.54
CA MET A 1 -34.59 -11.26 1.44
C MET A 1 -33.51 -10.22 1.13
N ILE A 2 -33.00 -10.13 -0.11
CA ILE A 2 -31.97 -9.13 -0.49
C ILE A 2 -32.41 -7.68 -0.24
N LYS A 3 -33.63 -7.32 -0.67
CA LYS A 3 -34.22 -5.98 -0.48
C LYS A 3 -34.20 -5.53 0.99
N LEU A 4 -34.54 -6.42 1.91
CA LEU A 4 -34.50 -6.17 3.36
C LEU A 4 -33.08 -5.88 3.88
N VAL A 5 -32.06 -6.53 3.32
CA VAL A 5 -30.65 -6.33 3.74
C VAL A 5 -30.08 -5.03 3.18
N LEU A 6 -30.57 -4.56 2.04
CA LEU A 6 -30.11 -3.31 1.42
C LEU A 6 -30.88 -2.09 1.94
N GLU A 7 -32.16 -2.23 2.25
CA GLU A 7 -33.04 -1.14 2.67
C GLU A 7 -33.25 -1.08 4.19
N GLY A 8 -33.00 -2.18 4.91
CA GLY A 8 -33.17 -2.29 6.36
C GLY A 8 -31.87 -2.10 7.14
N ASN A 9 -31.05 -1.12 6.76
CA ASN A 9 -29.76 -0.84 7.40
C ASN A 9 -29.90 0.14 8.57
N ASN A 10 -30.58 -0.28 9.63
CA ASN A 10 -30.75 0.52 10.84
C ASN A 10 -29.59 0.32 11.83
N PHE A 11 -29.11 1.40 12.44
CA PHE A 11 -28.10 1.34 13.51
C PHE A 11 -28.39 2.38 14.59
N LYS A 12 -27.89 2.13 15.80
CA LYS A 12 -28.00 3.07 16.93
C LYS A 12 -26.69 3.76 17.21
N LEU A 13 -26.74 5.08 17.39
CA LEU A 13 -25.62 5.87 17.88
C LEU A 13 -26.13 6.80 19.00
N ILE A 14 -25.55 6.68 20.19
CA ILE A 14 -25.89 7.49 21.38
C ILE A 14 -27.42 7.57 21.57
N ASP A 15 -28.05 6.39 21.66
CA ASP A 15 -29.50 6.19 21.86
C ASP A 15 -30.45 6.77 20.80
N ARG A 16 -29.94 7.16 19.63
CA ARG A 16 -30.77 7.51 18.48
C ARG A 16 -30.68 6.45 17.39
N ASP A 17 -31.83 6.15 16.80
CA ASP A 17 -31.94 5.25 15.65
C ASP A 17 -31.67 6.01 14.35
N PHE A 18 -30.81 5.45 13.51
CA PHE A 18 -30.47 5.96 12.20
C PHE A 18 -30.72 4.88 11.14
N LEU A 19 -31.10 5.31 9.93
CA LEU A 19 -31.21 4.45 8.76
C LEU A 19 -30.14 4.87 7.75
N GLN A 20 -29.26 3.93 7.40
CA GLN A 20 -28.32 4.13 6.31
C GLN A 20 -29.07 4.05 4.98
N ASN A 21 -29.18 5.19 4.29
CA ASN A 21 -29.91 5.30 3.03
C ASN A 21 -29.05 5.01 1.78
N GLU A 22 -27.73 4.98 1.93
CA GLU A 22 -26.79 4.74 0.83
C GLU A 22 -25.72 3.71 1.23
N GLY A 23 -25.34 2.84 0.28
CA GLY A 23 -24.35 1.78 0.51
C GLY A 23 -24.92 0.55 1.22
N VAL A 24 -24.02 -0.32 1.69
CA VAL A 24 -24.39 -1.51 2.47
C VAL A 24 -23.77 -1.42 3.86
N ALA A 25 -24.54 -1.77 4.90
CA ALA A 25 -24.04 -1.77 6.26
C ALA A 25 -22.80 -2.66 6.41
N ILE A 26 -21.73 -2.09 6.98
CA ILE A 26 -20.50 -2.81 7.32
C ILE A 26 -20.84 -3.89 8.34
N GLY A 27 -20.39 -5.12 8.10
CA GLY A 27 -20.72 -6.29 8.94
C GLY A 27 -21.95 -7.09 8.49
N SER A 28 -22.71 -6.62 7.48
CA SER A 28 -23.74 -7.43 6.85
C SER A 28 -23.16 -8.70 6.22
N LYS A 29 -23.80 -9.86 6.44
CA LYS A 29 -23.38 -11.16 5.87
C LYS A 29 -23.28 -11.12 4.34
N LEU A 30 -24.03 -10.26 3.67
CA LEU A 30 -24.00 -10.09 2.22
C LEU A 30 -23.25 -8.85 1.74
N GLY A 31 -22.82 -7.97 2.65
CA GLY A 31 -22.23 -6.67 2.30
C GLY A 31 -20.99 -6.81 1.43
N LYS A 32 -20.08 -7.72 1.77
CA LYS A 32 -18.87 -7.98 0.98
C LYS A 32 -19.19 -8.42 -0.46
N ASN A 33 -20.17 -9.32 -0.62
CA ASN A 33 -20.55 -9.82 -1.95
C ASN A 33 -21.17 -8.71 -2.82
N PHE A 34 -21.98 -7.84 -2.21
CA PHE A 34 -22.55 -6.69 -2.91
C PHE A 34 -21.49 -5.67 -3.30
N ALA A 35 -20.57 -5.32 -2.40
CA ALA A 35 -19.44 -4.45 -2.70
C ALA A 35 -18.59 -5.01 -3.85
N CYS A 36 -18.22 -6.29 -3.80
CA CYS A 36 -17.47 -6.94 -4.88
C CYS A 36 -18.22 -6.91 -6.22
N THR A 37 -19.54 -7.14 -6.21
CA THR A 37 -20.36 -7.14 -7.43
C THR A 37 -20.47 -5.75 -8.04
N TYR A 38 -20.68 -4.73 -7.19
CA TYR A 38 -20.73 -3.34 -7.61
C TYR A 38 -19.39 -2.89 -8.19
N MET A 39 -18.30 -3.12 -7.45
CA MET A 39 -16.96 -2.77 -7.90
C MET A 39 -16.55 -3.51 -9.18
N ARG A 40 -17.07 -4.72 -9.44
CA ARG A 40 -16.86 -5.40 -10.73
C ARG A 40 -17.47 -4.64 -11.91
N GLN A 41 -18.61 -3.96 -11.72
CA GLN A 41 -19.18 -3.13 -12.78
C GLN A 41 -18.33 -1.88 -13.02
N TRP A 42 -17.81 -1.29 -11.94
CA TRP A 42 -16.87 -0.18 -12.02
C TRP A 42 -15.55 -0.59 -12.71
N ASP A 43 -14.97 -1.75 -12.37
CA ASP A 43 -13.79 -2.30 -13.04
C ASP A 43 -14.03 -2.49 -14.56
N LYS A 44 -15.21 -2.99 -14.96
CA LYS A 44 -15.58 -3.09 -16.39
C LYS A 44 -15.69 -1.73 -17.08
N ALA A 45 -16.11 -0.70 -16.37
CA ALA A 45 -16.14 0.65 -16.91
C ALA A 45 -14.72 1.22 -17.06
N LEU A 46 -13.81 0.92 -16.13
CA LEU A 46 -12.40 1.27 -16.22
C LEU A 46 -11.72 0.68 -17.47
N GLU A 47 -12.09 -0.55 -17.87
CA GLU A 47 -11.53 -1.22 -19.05
C GLU A 47 -11.74 -0.45 -20.37
N LYS A 48 -12.65 0.52 -20.39
CA LYS A 48 -12.90 1.40 -21.55
C LYS A 48 -11.78 2.42 -21.77
N PHE A 49 -10.96 2.70 -20.76
CA PHE A 49 -9.80 3.57 -20.94
C PHE A 49 -8.77 2.88 -21.85
N LYS A 50 -8.20 3.63 -22.79
CA LYS A 50 -7.36 3.08 -23.86
C LYS A 50 -6.10 2.40 -23.31
N GLU A 51 -5.42 3.06 -22.38
CA GLU A 51 -4.16 2.58 -21.80
C GLU A 51 -4.47 1.78 -20.55
N LYS A 52 -3.81 0.64 -20.36
CA LYS A 52 -4.11 -0.26 -19.25
C LYS A 52 -2.90 -0.39 -18.35
N PRO A 53 -3.09 -0.51 -17.02
CA PRO A 53 -1.98 -0.87 -16.16
C PRO A 53 -1.44 -2.23 -16.61
N LEU A 54 -0.11 -2.37 -16.58
CA LEU A 54 0.60 -3.61 -16.93
C LEU A 54 0.14 -4.79 -16.07
N PHE A 55 -0.23 -4.48 -14.83
CA PHE A 55 -0.85 -5.39 -13.89
C PHE A 55 -1.88 -4.63 -13.08
N TYR A 56 -3.03 -5.23 -12.80
CA TYR A 56 -4.01 -4.68 -11.86
C TYR A 56 -4.70 -5.81 -11.10
N LYS A 57 -4.79 -5.67 -9.79
CA LYS A 57 -5.57 -6.53 -8.89
C LYS A 57 -6.29 -5.65 -7.89
N ARG A 58 -7.47 -6.06 -7.47
CA ARG A 58 -8.26 -5.35 -6.45
C ARG A 58 -8.76 -6.31 -5.41
N PHE A 59 -8.69 -5.92 -4.15
CA PHE A 59 -9.27 -6.60 -3.00
C PHE A 59 -10.28 -5.68 -2.33
N ILE A 60 -11.57 -5.92 -2.62
CA ILE A 60 -12.70 -5.11 -2.13
C ILE A 60 -12.47 -3.61 -2.40
N ASP A 61 -11.96 -2.85 -1.45
CA ASP A 61 -11.77 -1.41 -1.55
C ASP A 61 -10.35 -1.04 -2.01
N ASP A 62 -9.38 -1.95 -1.85
CA ASP A 62 -7.97 -1.69 -2.20
C ASP A 62 -7.64 -2.21 -3.61
N GLY A 63 -7.37 -1.32 -4.55
CA GLY A 63 -6.75 -1.66 -5.84
C GLY A 63 -5.23 -1.62 -5.77
N PHE A 64 -4.55 -2.38 -6.62
CA PHE A 64 -3.10 -2.39 -6.89
C PHE A 64 -2.90 -2.40 -8.40
N GLY A 65 -2.06 -1.51 -8.94
CA GLY A 65 -1.72 -1.58 -10.36
C GLY A 65 -0.37 -0.99 -10.74
N ILE A 66 0.29 -1.62 -11.71
CA ILE A 66 1.58 -1.15 -12.26
C ILE A 66 1.30 -0.31 -13.49
N TRP A 67 1.64 0.99 -13.45
CA TRP A 67 1.44 1.90 -14.58
C TRP A 67 2.74 2.20 -15.32
N THR A 68 2.75 1.96 -16.63
CA THR A 68 3.95 2.13 -17.48
C THR A 68 3.80 3.19 -18.56
N HIS A 69 2.65 3.86 -18.64
CA HIS A 69 2.32 4.80 -19.73
C HIS A 69 2.65 6.27 -19.38
N GLY A 70 3.42 6.51 -18.32
CA GLY A 70 3.83 7.85 -17.89
C GLY A 70 2.79 8.56 -17.01
N GLU A 71 3.24 9.59 -16.28
CA GLU A 71 2.46 10.28 -15.25
C GLU A 71 1.25 11.03 -15.81
N GLN A 72 1.39 11.70 -16.95
CA GLN A 72 0.28 12.45 -17.56
C GLN A 72 -0.91 11.52 -17.86
N LYS A 73 -0.66 10.38 -18.50
CA LYS A 73 -1.70 9.39 -18.80
C LYS A 73 -2.26 8.73 -17.53
N LEU A 74 -1.46 8.64 -16.46
CA LEU A 74 -1.94 8.16 -15.16
C LEU A 74 -2.95 9.12 -14.53
N LYS A 75 -2.69 10.44 -14.63
CA LYS A 75 -3.64 11.47 -14.18
C LYS A 75 -4.93 11.42 -15.00
N GLU A 76 -4.83 11.33 -16.32
CA GLU A 76 -6.00 11.15 -17.20
C GLU A 76 -6.80 9.88 -16.87
N PHE A 77 -6.12 8.77 -16.54
CA PHE A 77 -6.77 7.55 -16.09
C PHE A 77 -7.49 7.74 -14.74
N MET A 78 -6.88 8.45 -13.78
CA MET A 78 -7.50 8.76 -12.49
C MET A 78 -8.75 9.65 -12.67
N ASP A 79 -8.67 10.68 -13.50
CA ASP A 79 -9.79 11.56 -13.78
C ASP A 79 -10.95 10.79 -14.43
N PHE A 80 -10.62 9.91 -15.37
CA PHE A 80 -11.60 8.99 -15.95
C PHE A 80 -12.22 8.07 -14.89
N ALA A 81 -11.41 7.46 -14.01
CA ALA A 81 -11.87 6.58 -12.94
C ALA A 81 -12.87 7.29 -12.00
N ASN A 82 -12.55 8.53 -11.61
CA ASN A 82 -13.41 9.39 -10.79
C ASN A 82 -14.67 9.86 -11.52
N SER A 83 -14.66 9.91 -12.86
CA SER A 83 -15.85 10.27 -13.66
C SER A 83 -16.88 9.15 -13.78
N ILE A 84 -16.48 7.89 -13.55
CA ILE A 84 -17.39 6.74 -13.68
C ILE A 84 -18.48 6.77 -12.60
N ASN A 85 -18.11 7.18 -11.38
CA ASN A 85 -19.03 7.22 -10.26
C ASN A 85 -18.66 8.32 -9.28
N ASP A 86 -19.63 9.19 -8.97
CA ASP A 86 -19.49 10.33 -8.07
C ASP A 86 -19.23 9.95 -6.60
N LYS A 87 -19.55 8.71 -6.21
CA LYS A 87 -19.36 8.18 -4.85
C LYS A 87 -18.06 7.39 -4.69
N ILE A 88 -17.34 7.09 -5.77
CA ILE A 88 -16.02 6.44 -5.71
C ILE A 88 -14.96 7.50 -5.95
N LYS A 89 -14.07 7.68 -4.97
CA LYS A 89 -12.94 8.60 -5.09
C LYS A 89 -11.62 7.82 -5.15
N VAL A 90 -10.96 7.92 -6.28
CA VAL A 90 -9.59 7.46 -6.53
C VAL A 90 -8.66 8.64 -6.35
N GLU A 91 -7.71 8.51 -5.43
CA GLU A 91 -6.68 9.53 -5.18
C GLU A 91 -5.30 8.93 -5.45
N LEU A 92 -4.50 9.62 -6.27
CA LEU A 92 -3.09 9.29 -6.45
C LEU A 92 -2.28 9.95 -5.32
N SER A 93 -1.74 9.15 -4.41
CA SER A 93 -0.73 9.64 -3.48
C SER A 93 0.66 9.50 -4.10
N ASN A 94 1.15 10.56 -4.73
CA ASN A 94 2.56 10.66 -5.12
C ASN A 94 3.37 11.09 -3.90
N LYS A 95 3.76 10.12 -3.08
CA LYS A 95 4.75 10.37 -2.05
C LYS A 95 6.13 10.22 -2.70
N THR A 96 6.75 11.34 -3.08
CA THR A 96 8.15 11.38 -3.49
C THR A 96 9.04 11.52 -2.25
N CYS A 97 10.15 10.78 -2.16
CA CYS A 97 11.13 11.11 -1.12
C CYS A 97 11.81 12.43 -1.45
N LYS A 98 12.28 13.13 -0.41
CA LYS A 98 13.15 14.29 -0.57
C LYS A 98 14.50 13.87 -1.16
N GLU A 99 15.21 14.80 -1.80
CA GLU A 99 16.50 14.53 -2.46
C GLU A 99 17.59 14.02 -1.49
N GLU A 100 17.46 14.27 -0.18
CA GLU A 100 18.36 13.79 0.89
C GLU A 100 17.61 12.87 1.85
N CYS A 101 17.48 11.59 1.48
CA CYS A 101 16.66 10.63 2.19
C CYS A 101 17.53 9.49 2.72
N GLU A 102 17.91 9.54 4.00
CA GLU A 102 18.80 8.54 4.63
C GLU A 102 18.31 7.08 4.45
N VAL A 103 16.99 6.90 4.33
CA VAL A 103 16.38 5.58 4.10
C VAL A 103 16.55 5.14 2.65
N CYS A 104 16.50 6.05 1.68
CA CYS A 104 16.77 5.72 0.29
C CYS A 104 18.23 5.31 0.07
N ASP A 105 19.17 5.90 0.81
CA ASP A 105 20.60 5.60 0.67
C ASP A 105 20.94 4.17 1.07
N ILE A 106 20.21 3.63 2.05
CA ILE A 106 20.35 2.25 2.54
C ILE A 106 19.35 1.27 1.90
N GLU A 107 18.44 1.75 1.04
CA GLU A 107 17.47 0.92 0.35
C GLU A 107 18.12 0.25 -0.87
N ARG A 108 18.17 -1.08 -0.87
CA ARG A 108 18.58 -1.86 -2.03
C ARG A 108 17.46 -1.85 -3.06
N HIS A 109 17.68 -1.13 -4.15
CA HIS A 109 16.74 -1.11 -5.27
C HIS A 109 16.84 -2.39 -6.08
N GLU A 110 15.80 -3.23 -5.99
CA GLU A 110 15.63 -4.28 -6.97
C GLU A 110 15.19 -3.66 -8.30
N GLU A 111 16.04 -3.80 -9.33
CA GLU A 111 15.68 -3.42 -10.70
C GLU A 111 14.55 -4.31 -11.26
N LYS A 112 14.11 -5.33 -10.51
CA LYS A 112 13.19 -6.36 -10.97
C LYS A 112 12.14 -6.67 -9.91
N ILE A 113 10.86 -6.61 -10.27
CA ILE A 113 9.78 -7.18 -9.45
C ILE A 113 9.41 -8.54 -10.04
N ILE A 114 9.34 -9.57 -9.20
CA ILE A 114 8.84 -10.89 -9.57
C ILE A 114 7.41 -11.04 -9.03
N LEU A 115 6.42 -11.19 -9.92
CA LEU A 115 5.03 -11.49 -9.55
C LEU A 115 4.65 -12.87 -10.12
N GLY A 116 4.77 -13.91 -9.29
CA GLY A 116 4.64 -15.30 -9.74
C GLY A 116 5.70 -15.63 -10.79
N ASP A 117 5.28 -16.07 -11.96
CA ASP A 117 6.18 -16.49 -13.05
C ASP A 117 6.67 -15.31 -13.91
N LYS A 118 6.26 -14.08 -13.59
CA LYS A 118 6.55 -12.88 -14.39
C LYS A 118 7.58 -11.99 -13.71
N THR A 119 8.61 -11.61 -14.45
CA THR A 119 9.65 -10.67 -14.02
C THR A 119 9.49 -9.33 -14.74
N PHE A 120 9.45 -8.24 -13.98
CA PHE A 120 9.27 -6.88 -14.48
C PHE A 120 10.49 -6.04 -14.18
N ASN A 121 11.18 -5.53 -15.20
CA ASN A 121 12.27 -4.59 -14.99
C ASN A 121 11.70 -3.20 -14.69
N LEU A 122 11.97 -2.68 -13.50
CA LEU A 122 11.64 -1.30 -13.15
C LEU A 122 12.61 -0.35 -13.84
N LYS A 123 12.09 0.74 -14.43
CA LYS A 123 12.95 1.87 -14.78
C LYS A 123 13.49 2.44 -13.46
N LYS A 124 14.81 2.61 -13.38
CA LYS A 124 15.55 3.03 -12.19
C LYS A 124 14.82 4.11 -11.36
N ASN A 125 14.88 3.92 -10.05
CA ASN A 125 14.49 4.86 -8.98
C ASN A 125 12.99 4.91 -8.61
N ILE A 126 12.35 3.75 -8.39
CA ILE A 126 11.18 3.72 -7.51
C ILE A 126 11.71 3.48 -6.10
N HIS A 127 11.71 4.53 -5.27
CA HIS A 127 12.06 4.41 -3.86
C HIS A 127 10.87 3.86 -3.07
N GLY A 128 11.07 2.70 -2.43
CA GLY A 128 10.12 2.04 -1.54
C GLY A 128 9.85 2.80 -0.25
N CYS A 129 10.75 3.73 0.11
CA CYS A 129 10.69 4.46 1.37
C CYS A 129 9.35 5.18 1.63
N GLN A 130 8.64 5.66 0.61
CA GLN A 130 7.40 6.39 0.85
C GLN A 130 6.15 5.50 0.97
N LEU A 131 6.34 4.21 0.79
CA LEU A 131 5.27 3.29 0.56
C LEU A 131 4.80 2.66 1.92
N VAL A 132 3.49 2.40 2.09
CA VAL A 132 2.78 1.68 3.22
C VAL A 132 2.26 0.23 2.97
N ASN A 133 2.20 -0.69 3.95
CA ASN A 133 1.76 -2.10 3.77
C ASN A 133 2.78 -3.01 3.07
N LEU A 134 4.07 -2.77 3.28
CA LEU A 134 5.16 -3.64 2.81
C LEU A 134 5.51 -4.74 3.77
N ILE A 135 6.07 -5.82 3.23
CA ILE A 135 7.05 -6.63 3.93
C ILE A 135 8.45 -6.19 3.51
N TYR A 136 9.31 -5.93 4.48
CA TYR A 136 10.71 -5.53 4.27
C TYR A 136 11.66 -6.35 5.15
N GLY A 137 12.90 -6.48 4.68
CA GLY A 137 14.02 -7.06 5.42
C GLY A 137 15.06 -5.99 5.77
N LEU A 138 15.55 -5.99 7.01
CA LEU A 138 16.81 -5.32 7.38
C LEU A 138 17.91 -6.35 7.38
N HIS A 139 18.99 -6.06 6.66
CA HIS A 139 20.16 -6.92 6.56
C HIS A 139 21.35 -6.21 7.18
N CYS A 140 22.19 -6.98 7.88
CA CYS A 140 23.50 -6.52 8.30
C CYS A 140 24.54 -6.90 7.23
N GLU A 141 25.21 -5.92 6.64
CA GLU A 141 26.26 -6.16 5.63
C GLU A 141 27.56 -6.69 6.23
N LYS A 142 27.76 -6.49 7.53
CA LYS A 142 28.98 -6.89 8.23
C LYS A 142 29.03 -8.37 8.54
N CYS A 143 27.98 -8.92 9.16
CA CYS A 143 27.92 -10.34 9.50
C CYS A 143 27.26 -11.21 8.42
N ASN A 144 26.48 -10.62 7.51
CA ASN A 144 25.75 -11.28 6.42
C ASN A 144 24.82 -12.45 6.80
N HIS A 145 24.64 -12.72 8.11
CA HIS A 145 23.73 -13.76 8.61
C HIS A 145 22.49 -13.19 9.32
N TYR A 146 22.53 -11.92 9.73
CA TYR A 146 21.42 -11.28 10.42
C TYR A 146 20.40 -10.74 9.42
N VAL A 147 19.14 -11.12 9.61
CA VAL A 147 18.00 -10.59 8.87
C VAL A 147 16.85 -10.36 9.83
N TYR A 148 16.37 -9.12 9.91
CA TYR A 148 15.10 -8.79 10.57
C TYR A 148 14.02 -8.62 9.51
N VAL A 149 12.86 -9.23 9.70
CA VAL A 149 11.71 -9.09 8.80
C VAL A 149 10.61 -8.31 9.51
N GLY A 150 10.08 -7.29 8.84
CA GLY A 150 8.99 -6.46 9.39
C GLY A 150 7.92 -6.14 8.35
N GLU A 151 6.78 -5.69 8.86
CA GLU A 151 5.70 -5.11 8.05
C GLU A 151 5.54 -3.61 8.36
N THR A 152 5.00 -2.85 7.40
CA THR A 152 4.74 -1.41 7.56
C THR A 152 3.25 -1.12 7.53
N GLU A 153 2.69 -0.44 8.53
CA GLU A 153 1.37 0.21 8.41
C GLU A 153 1.54 1.68 7.95
N ARG A 154 2.57 2.33 8.49
CA ARG A 154 3.07 3.65 8.06
C ARG A 154 4.10 3.51 6.95
N SER A 155 4.64 4.63 6.46
CA SER A 155 5.60 4.55 5.35
C SER A 155 6.86 3.80 5.77
N LEU A 156 7.51 3.11 4.84
CA LEU A 156 8.80 2.46 5.08
C LEU A 156 9.81 3.45 5.66
N ASN A 157 9.83 4.71 5.20
CA ASN A 157 10.70 5.78 5.68
C ASN A 157 10.51 6.03 7.18
N GLU A 158 9.27 6.18 7.62
CA GLU A 158 8.94 6.34 9.03
C GLU A 158 9.37 5.11 9.82
N ARG A 159 9.10 3.91 9.31
CA ARG A 159 9.42 2.67 10.00
C ARG A 159 10.92 2.45 10.15
N ILE A 160 11.71 2.72 9.12
CA ILE A 160 13.16 2.60 9.19
C ILE A 160 13.75 3.65 10.13
N LYS A 161 13.22 4.88 10.15
CA LYS A 161 13.63 5.91 11.10
C LYS A 161 13.36 5.54 12.56
N GLU A 162 12.29 4.79 12.82
CA GLU A 162 12.03 4.23 14.14
C GLU A 162 13.12 3.25 14.56
N HIS A 163 13.45 2.29 13.70
CA HIS A 163 14.55 1.35 13.95
C HIS A 163 15.89 2.08 14.18
N LEU A 164 16.20 3.07 13.34
CA LEU A 164 17.40 3.90 13.52
C LEU A 164 17.38 4.69 14.83
N ALA A 165 16.21 5.14 15.29
CA ALA A 165 16.05 5.78 16.58
C ALA A 165 16.21 4.80 17.74
N ASP A 166 15.69 3.58 17.61
CA ASP A 166 15.81 2.52 18.60
C ASP A 166 17.28 2.14 18.82
N ILE A 167 18.08 2.03 17.74
CA ILE A 167 19.53 1.83 17.81
C ILE A 167 20.22 2.98 18.54
N ARG A 168 19.95 4.23 18.11
CA ARG A 168 20.57 5.44 18.71
C ARG A 168 20.28 5.59 20.20
N HIS A 169 19.12 5.12 20.65
CA HIS A 169 18.68 5.25 22.04
C HIS A 169 18.84 3.96 22.85
N ASP A 170 19.50 2.95 22.29
CA ASP A 170 19.75 1.66 22.93
C ASP A 170 18.48 1.05 23.54
N ARG A 171 17.40 1.05 22.76
CA ARG A 171 16.12 0.48 23.19
C ARG A 171 16.14 -1.03 23.05
N ASP A 172 15.40 -1.69 23.93
CA ASP A 172 15.22 -3.15 23.94
C ASP A 172 14.38 -3.61 22.73
N THR A 173 15.04 -3.76 21.58
CA THR A 173 14.48 -4.28 20.34
C THR A 173 15.52 -5.17 19.66
N ALA A 174 15.08 -6.25 19.00
CA ALA A 174 16.00 -7.18 18.32
C ALA A 174 16.96 -6.49 17.32
N VAL A 175 16.49 -5.43 16.65
CA VAL A 175 17.30 -4.63 15.73
C VAL A 175 18.37 -3.85 16.49
N ALA A 176 18.00 -3.11 17.55
CA ALA A 176 18.95 -2.36 18.36
C ALA A 176 19.97 -3.27 19.07
N GLU A 177 19.51 -4.38 19.66
CA GLU A 177 20.38 -5.38 20.30
C GLU A 177 21.45 -5.92 19.37
N HIS A 178 21.15 -6.09 18.08
CA HIS A 178 22.13 -6.54 17.10
C HIS A 178 23.11 -5.42 16.72
N PHE A 179 22.61 -4.24 16.34
CA PHE A 179 23.45 -3.16 15.82
C PHE A 179 24.20 -2.35 16.89
N ASN A 180 23.97 -2.62 18.19
CA ASN A 180 24.73 -2.04 19.31
C ASN A 180 25.83 -2.98 19.87
N GLN A 181 26.13 -4.11 19.21
CA GLN A 181 27.22 -5.02 19.60
C GLN A 181 28.61 -4.39 19.32
N GLU A 182 29.68 -4.89 19.98
CA GLU A 182 31.04 -4.31 19.94
C GLU A 182 31.67 -4.17 18.54
N ASP A 183 31.09 -4.82 17.53
CA ASP A 183 31.56 -4.75 16.15
C ASP A 183 30.39 -4.53 15.17
N HIS A 184 29.32 -3.85 15.56
CA HIS A 184 28.21 -3.51 14.65
C HIS A 184 27.77 -2.07 14.87
N CYS A 185 27.26 -1.42 13.83
CA CYS A 185 26.66 -0.10 13.93
C CYS A 185 25.54 0.11 12.89
N LYS A 186 24.81 1.22 13.02
CA LYS A 186 23.70 1.55 12.11
C LYS A 186 24.12 1.69 10.65
N GLU A 187 25.40 2.00 10.39
CA GLU A 187 25.97 2.11 9.06
C GLU A 187 26.07 0.76 8.35
N ASP A 188 26.01 -0.36 9.09
CA ASP A 188 26.02 -1.71 8.54
C ASP A 188 24.63 -2.18 8.03
N ILE A 189 23.61 -1.32 8.11
CA ILE A 189 22.22 -1.66 7.76
C ILE A 189 21.96 -1.46 6.28
N THR A 190 21.33 -2.45 5.65
CA THR A 190 20.63 -2.28 4.38
C THR A 190 19.20 -2.75 4.45
N VAL A 191 18.34 -2.10 3.67
CA VAL A 191 16.90 -2.37 3.61
C VAL A 191 16.59 -3.02 2.26
N GLN A 192 15.92 -4.16 2.29
CA GLN A 192 15.41 -4.81 1.08
C GLN A 192 13.89 -4.90 1.17
N VAL A 193 13.22 -4.44 0.12
CA VAL A 193 11.78 -4.58 -0.02
C VAL A 193 11.48 -5.94 -0.63
N THR A 194 11.01 -6.90 0.19
CA THR A 194 10.79 -8.28 -0.26
C THR A 194 9.49 -8.45 -1.05
N THR A 195 8.49 -7.62 -0.80
CA THR A 195 7.21 -7.69 -1.54
C THR A 195 6.63 -6.30 -1.69
N VAL A 196 6.71 -5.74 -2.90
CA VAL A 196 6.23 -4.39 -3.23
C VAL A 196 4.70 -4.36 -3.27
N SER A 197 4.06 -4.07 -2.14
CA SER A 197 2.61 -3.85 -2.06
C SER A 197 2.21 -2.44 -2.48
N TYR A 198 2.37 -1.98 -3.75
CA TYR A 198 1.96 -0.60 -4.12
C TYR A 198 1.31 -0.38 -5.47
N TYR A 199 0.04 0.01 -5.45
CA TYR A 199 -0.46 1.40 -5.33
C TYR A 199 -1.88 1.28 -4.81
N THR A 200 -2.27 1.85 -3.65
CA THR A 200 -3.69 1.82 -3.22
C THR A 200 -4.54 2.64 -4.18
N LEU A 201 -5.13 1.99 -5.18
CA LEU A 201 -6.20 2.55 -5.99
C LEU A 201 -7.48 2.41 -5.17
N ALA A 202 -7.89 3.52 -4.57
CA ALA A 202 -9.07 3.70 -3.73
C ALA A 202 -8.82 3.48 -2.23
N ARG A 203 -8.81 4.59 -1.49
CA ARG A 203 -9.24 4.59 -0.10
C ARG A 203 -10.70 5.03 -0.16
N GLN A 204 -11.64 4.10 0.02
CA GLN A 204 -13.04 4.48 0.16
C GLN A 204 -13.18 5.18 1.52
N ILE A 205 -13.40 6.51 1.49
CA ILE A 205 -14.01 7.19 2.63
C ILE A 205 -15.49 6.84 2.52
N ILE A 206 -15.93 5.88 3.35
CA ILE A 206 -17.35 5.67 3.66
C ILE A 206 -17.76 6.75 4.65
#